data_AF-A0A6A5VQX0-F1
#
_entry.id   AF-A0A6A5VQX0-F1
#
_cell.length_a   1.000
_cell.length_b   1.000
_cell.length_c   1.000
_cell.angle_alpha   90.00
_cell.angle_beta   90.00
_cell.angle_gamma   90.00
#
_symmetry.space_group_name_H-M   'P 1'
#
loop_
_entity.id
_entity.type
_entity.pdbx_description
1 polymer ?
#
loop_
_entity_poly.entity_id
_entity_poly.type
_entity_poly.pdbx_seq_one_letter_code
_entity_poly.pdbx_strand_id
1 'polypeptide(L)'
;MMYSLNSSIKVCRNPPVVSSPAAISQISSQQNTAASLAATSSTTPFKMQFTILAVALSLSSAVLGAPAPADQLEVKRATGHLFVCQDAQFKGRCQNLQFTTGTCFNLGNGFADSISSAGPDAGFTCTVWEDTNCSGRPVSFVKPGIPDFNHISPNLNDKISSYRCN
;
A
#
# COMPACT_ATOMS: atom_id res chain seq x y z
N MET A 1 -11.15 -25.33 39.89
CA MET A 1 -11.10 -25.59 38.43
C MET A 1 -9.87 -24.86 37.90
N MET A 2 -8.76 -25.58 37.73
CA MET A 2 -7.47 -25.00 37.32
C MET A 2 -7.35 -25.09 35.79
N TYR A 3 -7.21 -23.96 35.11
CA TYR A 3 -6.88 -23.93 33.69
C TYR A 3 -5.35 -24.02 33.55
N SER A 4 -4.88 -25.16 33.03
CA SER A 4 -3.48 -25.41 32.69
C SER A 4 -3.17 -24.80 31.32
N LEU A 5 -2.40 -23.71 31.30
CA LEU A 5 -1.85 -23.13 30.07
C LEU A 5 -0.67 -24.00 29.62
N ASN A 6 -0.92 -24.98 28.77
CA ASN A 6 0.13 -25.75 28.11
C ASN A 6 0.73 -24.90 26.98
N SER A 7 1.82 -24.21 27.30
CA SER A 7 2.67 -23.47 26.38
C SER A 7 3.46 -24.44 25.50
N SER A 8 2.86 -24.88 24.40
CA SER A 8 3.57 -25.55 23.30
C SER A 8 3.91 -24.53 22.22
N ILE A 9 4.92 -23.70 22.48
CA ILE A 9 5.62 -22.93 21.45
C ILE A 9 6.32 -23.94 20.53
N LYS A 10 5.61 -24.32 19.46
CA LYS A 10 6.17 -25.09 18.36
C LYS A 10 7.05 -24.13 17.55
N VAL A 11 8.35 -24.15 17.85
CA VAL A 11 9.37 -23.49 17.04
C VAL A 11 9.28 -24.06 15.62
N CYS A 12 8.66 -23.30 14.71
CA CYS A 12 8.64 -23.65 13.30
C CYS A 12 10.08 -23.52 12.78
N ARG A 13 10.73 -24.66 12.57
CA ARG A 13 12.00 -24.72 11.84
C ARG A 13 11.72 -24.24 10.42
N ASN A 14 12.48 -23.23 10.00
CA ASN A 14 12.54 -22.67 8.65
C ASN A 14 12.52 -23.77 7.58
N PRO A 15 11.56 -23.81 6.64
CA PRO A 15 11.77 -24.54 5.40
C PRO A 15 12.74 -23.78 4.49
N PRO A 16 13.53 -24.49 3.66
CA PRO A 16 14.51 -23.88 2.78
C PRO A 16 13.83 -22.98 1.74
N VAL A 17 14.38 -21.77 1.58
CA VAL A 17 13.98 -20.77 0.60
C VAL A 17 14.25 -21.32 -0.80
N VAL A 18 13.23 -21.83 -1.48
CA VAL A 18 13.30 -22.14 -2.92
C VAL A 18 13.16 -20.84 -3.67
N SER A 19 14.29 -20.30 -4.12
CA SER A 19 14.40 -19.16 -5.00
C SER A 19 14.09 -19.61 -6.43
N SER A 20 12.86 -19.39 -6.89
CA SER A 20 12.51 -19.50 -8.32
C SER A 20 12.41 -18.11 -8.95
N PRO A 21 13.15 -17.84 -10.04
CA PRO A 21 13.09 -16.58 -10.78
C PRO A 21 12.01 -16.67 -11.88
N ALA A 22 11.01 -15.79 -11.83
CA ALA A 22 10.16 -15.50 -12.99
C ALA A 22 9.56 -14.09 -12.89
N ALA A 23 10.39 -13.14 -13.31
CA ALA A 23 10.10 -12.05 -14.23
C ALA A 23 8.62 -11.74 -14.61
N ILE A 24 8.29 -10.45 -14.46
CA ILE A 24 7.55 -9.56 -15.39
C ILE A 24 6.14 -9.05 -14.98
N SER A 25 6.06 -7.71 -15.09
CA SER A 25 4.90 -6.82 -15.21
C SER A 25 4.18 -6.35 -13.95
N GLN A 26 4.82 -5.33 -13.35
CA GLN A 26 4.21 -4.05 -12.98
C GLN A 26 2.79 -3.83 -13.56
N ILE A 27 1.79 -3.69 -12.70
CA ILE A 27 0.64 -2.82 -12.97
C ILE A 27 0.54 -1.82 -11.82
N SER A 28 1.25 -0.72 -12.05
CA SER A 28 0.99 0.59 -11.49
C SER A 28 -0.41 1.07 -11.87
N SER A 29 -1.21 1.48 -10.89
CA SER A 29 -2.01 2.73 -10.90
C SER A 29 -3.19 2.61 -9.94
N GLN A 30 -3.13 3.28 -8.79
CA GLN A 30 -4.25 4.12 -8.35
C GLN A 30 -3.66 5.35 -7.66
N GLN A 31 -3.47 6.37 -8.48
CA GLN A 31 -3.18 7.73 -8.04
C GLN A 31 -4.42 8.28 -7.34
N ASN A 32 -4.17 8.80 -6.14
CA ASN A 32 -4.84 9.92 -5.52
C ASN A 32 -5.53 10.85 -6.54
N THR A 33 -6.84 11.07 -6.38
CA THR A 33 -7.47 12.33 -6.80
C THR A 33 -8.36 12.82 -5.69
N ALA A 34 -7.79 13.67 -4.83
CA ALA A 34 -8.53 14.59 -3.99
C ALA A 34 -8.97 15.78 -4.85
N ALA A 35 -10.21 16.24 -4.60
CA ALA A 35 -10.71 17.61 -4.65
C ALA A 35 -10.38 18.52 -5.86
N SER A 36 -11.40 19.07 -6.51
CA SER A 36 -11.84 20.46 -6.26
C SER A 36 -12.88 20.94 -7.28
N LEU A 37 -13.80 21.76 -6.78
CA LEU A 37 -14.81 22.49 -7.53
C LEU A 37 -14.19 23.56 -8.45
N ALA A 38 -14.75 23.75 -9.65
CA ALA A 38 -14.75 25.02 -10.39
C ALA A 38 -15.90 24.94 -11.42
N ALA A 39 -17.03 25.62 -11.20
CA ALA A 39 -17.27 27.03 -11.56
C ALA A 39 -17.45 27.24 -13.08
N THR A 40 -18.70 27.50 -13.44
CA THR A 40 -19.20 28.19 -14.64
C THR A 40 -18.32 29.35 -15.11
N SER A 41 -18.15 29.52 -16.42
CA SER A 41 -18.78 30.62 -17.18
C SER A 41 -18.26 30.75 -18.63
N SER A 42 -19.18 31.21 -19.47
CA SER A 42 -19.03 31.68 -20.86
C SER A 42 -17.87 32.63 -21.11
N THR A 43 -17.34 32.69 -22.34
CA THR A 43 -17.30 33.92 -23.17
C THR A 43 -16.60 33.68 -24.52
N THR A 44 -16.96 34.54 -25.46
CA THR A 44 -16.82 34.56 -26.92
C THR A 44 -15.45 35.07 -27.43
N PRO A 45 -15.18 35.09 -28.77
CA PRO A 45 -13.83 35.16 -29.32
C PRO A 45 -13.32 36.60 -29.40
N PHE A 46 -12.14 36.85 -28.83
CA PHE A 46 -11.47 38.15 -28.90
C PHE A 46 -10.50 38.22 -30.10
N LYS A 47 -10.74 39.25 -30.91
CA LYS A 47 -10.05 39.62 -32.15
C LYS A 47 -8.69 40.24 -31.82
N MET A 48 -7.63 39.65 -32.36
CA MET A 48 -6.24 40.07 -32.18
C MET A 48 -5.98 41.38 -32.95
N GLN A 49 -5.70 42.47 -32.24
CA GLN A 49 -5.14 43.69 -32.82
C GLN A 49 -3.79 43.99 -32.16
N PHE A 50 -2.76 43.94 -33.00
CA PHE A 50 -1.37 44.31 -32.73
C PHE A 50 -1.24 45.84 -32.70
N THR A 51 -0.80 46.44 -31.59
CA THR A 51 -0.31 47.83 -31.61
C THR A 51 0.73 48.16 -30.52
N ILE A 52 2.00 48.19 -30.95
CA ILE A 52 3.10 49.16 -30.69
C ILE A 52 3.74 49.33 -29.30
N LEU A 53 5.08 49.36 -29.37
CA LEU A 53 6.12 49.66 -28.38
C LEU A 53 5.81 50.77 -27.36
N ALA A 54 6.11 50.49 -26.10
CA ALA A 54 6.57 51.49 -25.14
C ALA A 54 7.79 50.95 -24.37
N VAL A 55 8.95 51.59 -24.61
CA VAL A 55 10.17 51.43 -23.83
C VAL A 55 9.96 52.15 -22.50
N ALA A 56 10.08 51.44 -21.39
CA ALA A 56 10.16 52.03 -20.05
C ALA A 56 11.30 51.36 -19.28
N LEU A 57 12.41 52.09 -19.13
CA LEU A 57 13.41 51.87 -18.08
C LEU A 57 12.70 51.98 -16.73
N SER A 58 12.90 51.01 -15.81
CA SER A 58 13.14 51.32 -14.39
C SER A 58 13.17 50.08 -13.48
N LEU A 59 14.05 50.21 -12.48
CA LEU A 59 14.09 49.58 -11.16
C LEU A 59 14.77 48.20 -11.05
N SER A 60 16.07 48.28 -10.76
CA SER A 60 16.88 47.23 -10.15
C SER A 60 16.14 46.59 -8.98
N SER A 61 15.64 45.37 -9.21
CA SER A 61 14.96 44.60 -8.19
C SER A 61 16.01 44.04 -7.23
N ALA A 62 15.93 44.42 -5.95
CA ALA A 62 16.76 43.85 -4.89
C ALA A 62 16.61 42.32 -4.90
N VAL A 63 17.73 41.60 -5.05
CA VAL A 63 17.79 40.15 -4.91
C VAL A 63 17.50 39.83 -3.44
N LEU A 64 16.24 39.60 -3.12
CA LEU A 64 15.85 38.91 -1.89
C LEU A 64 16.36 37.47 -2.04
N GLY A 65 17.26 37.08 -1.13
CA GLY A 65 17.83 35.73 -1.09
C GLY A 65 16.72 34.69 -1.24
N ALA A 66 16.78 33.94 -2.33
CA ALA A 66 15.89 32.81 -2.52
C ALA A 66 16.09 31.86 -1.33
N PRO A 67 15.01 31.39 -0.67
CA PRO A 67 15.15 30.34 0.32
C PRO A 67 15.87 29.17 -0.37
N ALA A 68 17.00 28.73 0.22
CA ALA A 68 17.68 27.53 -0.24
C ALA A 68 16.62 26.43 -0.37
N PRO A 69 16.64 25.64 -1.45
CA PRO A 69 15.71 24.52 -1.58
C PRO A 69 15.86 23.68 -0.32
N ALA A 70 14.82 23.66 0.50
CA ALA A 70 14.74 22.72 1.59
C ALA A 70 14.99 21.36 0.97
N ASP A 71 16.05 20.68 1.43
CA ASP A 71 16.37 19.32 1.05
C ASP A 71 15.11 18.51 1.33
N GLN A 72 14.31 18.28 0.29
CA GLN A 72 13.12 17.46 0.39
C GLN A 72 13.67 16.06 0.52
N LEU A 73 13.92 15.67 1.78
CA LEU A 73 14.22 14.30 2.13
C LEU A 73 13.02 13.49 1.64
N GLU A 74 13.11 13.00 0.42
CA GLU A 74 12.13 12.12 -0.18
C GLU A 74 12.01 10.95 0.78
N VAL A 75 10.94 10.92 1.56
CA VAL A 75 10.65 9.84 2.48
C VAL A 75 10.28 8.65 1.61
N LYS A 76 11.32 7.97 1.11
CA LYS A 76 11.18 6.75 0.33
C LYS A 76 10.48 5.75 1.24
N ARG A 77 9.23 5.46 0.92
CA ARG A 77 8.46 4.43 1.64
C ARG A 77 9.24 3.13 1.56
N ALA A 78 9.42 2.50 2.71
CA ALA A 78 10.02 1.18 2.75
C ALA A 78 9.17 0.20 1.93
N THR A 79 9.82 -0.73 1.26
CA THR A 79 9.13 -1.80 0.51
C THR A 79 9.41 -3.12 1.19
N GLY A 80 8.41 -3.98 1.24
CA GLY A 80 8.52 -5.32 1.82
C GLY A 80 7.68 -6.32 1.05
N HIS A 81 7.62 -7.55 1.57
CA HIS A 81 6.75 -8.58 1.03
C HIS A 81 5.80 -9.14 2.09
N LEU A 82 4.59 -9.45 1.63
CA LEU A 82 3.58 -10.15 2.39
C LEU A 82 3.36 -11.51 1.74
N PHE A 83 3.70 -12.57 2.46
CA PHE A 83 3.45 -13.94 2.01
C PHE A 83 2.02 -14.33 2.35
N VAL A 84 1.21 -14.65 1.35
CA VAL A 84 -0.18 -15.08 1.51
C VAL A 84 -0.41 -16.45 0.89
N CYS A 85 -1.27 -17.25 1.50
CA CYS A 85 -1.60 -18.60 1.04
C CYS A 85 -3.10 -18.84 1.14
N GLN A 86 -3.62 -19.60 0.18
CA GLN A 86 -5.04 -19.93 0.15
C GLN A 86 -5.44 -20.89 1.26
N ASP A 87 -4.59 -21.86 1.59
CA ASP A 87 -4.87 -22.79 2.67
C ASP A 87 -4.21 -22.35 3.98
N ALA A 88 -4.77 -22.83 5.09
CA ALA A 88 -4.16 -22.68 6.41
C ALA A 88 -2.77 -23.34 6.47
N GLN A 89 -1.97 -22.91 7.43
CA GLN A 89 -0.61 -23.34 7.73
C GLN A 89 0.39 -23.07 6.60
N PHE A 90 0.18 -22.00 5.82
CA PHE A 90 1.06 -21.61 4.70
C PHE A 90 1.15 -22.70 3.61
N LYS A 91 -0.01 -23.25 3.22
CA LYS A 91 -0.12 -24.34 2.24
C LYS A 91 -0.97 -23.93 1.03
N GLY A 92 -1.06 -24.84 0.06
CA GLY A 92 -1.85 -24.64 -1.14
C GLY A 92 -1.18 -23.67 -2.11
N ARG A 93 -2.00 -22.80 -2.71
CA ARG A 93 -1.49 -21.75 -3.60
C ARG A 93 -1.02 -20.56 -2.76
N CYS A 94 0.26 -20.24 -2.85
CA CYS A 94 0.86 -19.13 -2.13
C CYS A 94 1.45 -18.09 -3.08
N GLN A 95 1.48 -16.83 -2.66
CA GLN A 95 2.10 -15.74 -3.39
C GLN A 95 2.80 -14.80 -2.41
N ASN A 96 3.99 -14.31 -2.82
CA ASN A 96 4.69 -13.28 -2.09
C ASN A 96 4.39 -11.92 -2.73
N LEU A 97 3.53 -11.14 -2.09
CA LEU A 97 3.03 -9.87 -2.60
C LEU A 97 3.97 -8.76 -2.17
N GLN A 98 4.60 -8.10 -3.14
CA GLN A 98 5.37 -6.89 -2.85
C GLN A 98 4.43 -5.75 -2.47
N PHE A 99 4.82 -4.95 -1.48
CA PHE A 99 4.08 -3.78 -1.06
C PHE A 99 5.01 -2.61 -0.77
N THR A 100 4.42 -1.42 -0.78
CA THR A 100 5.03 -0.17 -0.33
C THR A 100 4.36 0.25 0.96
N THR A 101 5.14 0.60 1.99
CA THR A 101 4.57 0.94 3.30
C THR A 101 3.60 2.11 3.23
N GLY A 102 2.57 2.07 4.07
CA GLY A 102 1.52 3.10 4.08
C GLY A 102 0.51 3.02 2.93
N THR A 103 0.68 2.10 1.98
CA THR A 103 -0.20 2.00 0.81
C THR A 103 -1.16 0.83 0.95
N CYS A 104 -2.43 1.07 0.62
CA CYS A 104 -3.46 0.02 0.58
C CYS A 104 -3.42 -0.69 -0.77
N PHE A 105 -3.50 -2.03 -0.75
CA PHE A 105 -3.49 -2.87 -1.92
C PHE A 105 -4.71 -3.80 -1.90
N ASN A 106 -5.38 -3.92 -3.05
CA ASN A 106 -6.45 -4.90 -3.25
C ASN A 106 -5.85 -6.23 -3.72
N LEU A 107 -6.39 -7.33 -3.21
CA LEU A 107 -5.98 -8.66 -3.63
C LEU A 107 -6.58 -8.97 -5.00
N GLY A 108 -5.71 -9.28 -5.95
CA GLY A 108 -6.08 -9.68 -7.31
C GLY A 108 -5.88 -11.18 -7.54
N ASN A 109 -6.00 -11.58 -8.81
CA ASN A 109 -5.60 -12.90 -9.33
C ASN A 109 -6.25 -14.09 -8.62
N GLY A 110 -7.48 -13.92 -8.13
CA GLY A 110 -8.23 -14.97 -7.42
C GLY A 110 -7.68 -15.31 -6.03
N PHE A 111 -6.94 -14.40 -5.39
CA PHE A 111 -6.61 -14.47 -3.96
C PHE A 111 -7.62 -13.72 -3.09
N ALA A 112 -8.39 -12.81 -3.66
CA ALA A 112 -9.54 -12.23 -2.96
C ALA A 112 -10.46 -13.35 -2.45
N ASP A 113 -10.93 -13.21 -1.22
CA ASP A 113 -11.87 -14.13 -0.58
C ASP A 113 -11.43 -15.61 -0.60
N SER A 114 -10.12 -15.85 -0.52
CA SER A 114 -9.60 -17.22 -0.48
C SER A 114 -8.33 -17.39 0.36
N ILE A 115 -7.89 -16.35 1.09
CA ILE A 115 -6.69 -16.44 1.93
C ILE A 115 -7.08 -17.00 3.30
N SER A 116 -6.44 -18.09 3.68
CA SER A 116 -6.54 -18.69 5.02
C SER A 116 -5.26 -18.55 5.85
N SER A 117 -4.13 -18.12 5.27
CA SER A 117 -2.91 -17.78 6.04
C SER A 117 -2.06 -16.67 5.41
N ALA A 118 -1.43 -15.85 6.26
CA ALA A 118 -0.61 -14.73 5.81
C ALA A 118 0.50 -14.37 6.80
N GLY A 119 1.66 -13.95 6.30
CA GLY A 119 2.81 -13.57 7.12
C GLY A 119 3.68 -12.51 6.45
N PRO A 120 4.00 -11.40 7.14
CA PRO A 120 4.83 -10.36 6.57
C PRO A 120 6.31 -10.62 6.82
N ASP A 121 7.15 -9.96 6.04
CA ASP A 121 8.58 -9.87 6.31
C ASP A 121 8.86 -9.26 7.71
N ALA A 122 10.02 -9.59 8.28
CA ALA A 122 10.41 -9.08 9.59
C ALA A 122 10.55 -7.55 9.56
N GLY A 123 9.99 -6.88 10.57
CA GLY A 123 10.06 -5.42 10.72
C GLY A 123 8.88 -4.65 10.14
N PHE A 124 7.89 -5.32 9.55
CA PHE A 124 6.65 -4.70 9.07
C PHE A 124 5.44 -5.12 9.91
N THR A 125 4.48 -4.22 10.04
CA THR A 125 3.15 -4.50 10.59
C THR A 125 2.13 -4.44 9.47
N CYS A 126 1.50 -5.57 9.17
CA CYS A 126 0.47 -5.64 8.14
C CYS A 126 -0.91 -5.74 8.75
N THR A 127 -1.85 -5.05 8.13
CA THR A 127 -3.27 -5.13 8.41
C THR A 127 -3.97 -5.66 7.17
N VAL A 128 -4.94 -6.55 7.37
CA VAL A 128 -5.80 -7.11 6.33
C VAL A 128 -7.25 -6.77 6.62
N TRP A 129 -8.07 -6.77 5.58
CA TRP A 129 -9.47 -6.38 5.61
C TRP A 129 -10.34 -7.31 4.78
N GLU A 130 -11.60 -7.42 5.21
CA GLU A 130 -12.61 -8.25 4.53
C GLU A 130 -13.02 -7.68 3.16
N ASP A 131 -13.02 -6.36 3.02
CA ASP A 131 -13.41 -5.70 1.78
C ASP A 131 -12.20 -5.14 1.03
N THR A 132 -12.43 -4.74 -0.23
CA THR A 132 -11.46 -3.95 -1.00
C THR A 132 -11.26 -2.55 -0.41
N ASN A 133 -10.15 -1.90 -0.74
CA ASN A 133 -9.78 -0.54 -0.36
C ASN A 133 -9.57 -0.33 1.15
N CYS A 134 -9.12 -1.38 1.84
CA CYS A 134 -8.82 -1.37 3.27
C CYS A 134 -10.01 -0.94 4.13
N SER A 135 -11.20 -1.44 3.77
CA SER A 135 -12.46 -1.20 4.49
C SER A 135 -13.02 -2.45 5.15
N GLY A 136 -14.03 -2.28 6.01
CA GLY A 136 -14.57 -3.38 6.81
C GLY A 136 -13.67 -3.70 8.00
N ARG A 137 -13.70 -4.94 8.47
CA ARG A 137 -13.01 -5.39 9.68
C ARG A 137 -11.49 -5.51 9.51
N PRO A 138 -10.67 -4.70 10.21
CA PRO A 138 -9.22 -4.84 10.19
C PRO A 138 -8.73 -5.95 11.12
N VAL A 139 -7.72 -6.70 10.68
CA VAL A 139 -6.86 -7.51 11.55
C VAL A 139 -5.39 -7.20 11.28
N SER A 140 -4.68 -6.77 12.32
CA SER A 140 -3.26 -6.43 12.25
C SER A 140 -2.39 -7.55 12.81
N PHE A 141 -1.27 -7.82 12.16
CA PHE A 141 -0.30 -8.82 12.56
C PHE A 141 1.12 -8.47 12.11
N VAL A 142 2.09 -9.09 12.76
CA VAL A 142 3.52 -8.99 12.49
C VAL A 142 4.08 -10.40 12.27
N LYS A 143 5.35 -10.53 11.88
CA LYS A 143 6.05 -11.83 11.85
C LYS A 143 5.88 -12.57 13.20
N PRO A 144 5.55 -13.87 13.23
CA PRO A 144 5.56 -14.86 12.14
C PRO A 144 4.33 -14.87 11.23
N GLY A 145 3.35 -13.99 11.43
CA GLY A 145 2.09 -13.99 10.71
C GLY A 145 0.99 -14.80 11.39
N ILE A 146 -0.12 -14.94 10.69
CA ILE A 146 -1.28 -15.74 11.09
C ILE A 146 -1.26 -17.03 10.26
N PRO A 147 -0.97 -18.18 10.89
CA PRO A 147 -0.96 -19.47 10.20
C PRO A 147 -2.37 -19.96 9.85
N ASP A 148 -3.42 -19.48 10.51
CA ASP A 148 -4.80 -19.86 10.20
C ASP A 148 -5.74 -18.76 10.67
N PHE A 149 -6.42 -18.09 9.73
CA PHE A 149 -7.38 -17.04 10.06
C PHE A 149 -8.62 -17.58 10.75
N ASN A 150 -8.99 -18.84 10.56
CA ASN A 150 -10.15 -19.45 11.21
C ASN A 150 -10.03 -19.46 12.75
N HIS A 151 -8.80 -19.53 13.28
CA HIS A 151 -8.53 -19.53 14.71
C HIS A 151 -8.49 -18.14 15.35
N ILE A 152 -8.12 -17.11 14.59
CA ILE A 152 -7.96 -15.74 15.10
C ILE A 152 -9.21 -14.89 14.80
N SER A 153 -9.75 -15.03 13.60
CA SER A 153 -10.95 -14.34 13.15
C SER A 153 -11.66 -15.21 12.10
N PRO A 154 -12.58 -16.09 12.51
CA PRO A 154 -13.28 -16.99 11.59
C PRO A 154 -14.08 -16.26 10.51
N ASN A 155 -14.40 -14.98 10.74
CA ASN A 155 -15.07 -14.12 9.76
C ASN A 155 -14.14 -13.53 8.69
N LEU A 156 -12.82 -13.74 8.80
CA LEU A 156 -11.84 -13.30 7.78
C LEU A 156 -11.26 -14.46 6.99
N ASN A 157 -11.42 -15.71 7.45
CA ASN A 157 -10.98 -16.86 6.67
C ASN A 157 -11.70 -16.87 5.32
N ASP A 158 -10.94 -16.92 4.22
CA ASP A 158 -11.48 -16.88 2.86
C ASP A 158 -12.38 -15.66 2.59
N LYS A 159 -12.08 -14.54 3.24
CA LYS A 159 -12.81 -13.28 3.05
C LYS A 159 -11.90 -12.08 2.93
N ILE A 160 -10.59 -12.26 2.88
CA ILE A 160 -9.66 -11.13 2.80
C ILE A 160 -9.61 -10.62 1.37
N SER A 161 -9.86 -9.32 1.19
CA SER A 161 -9.87 -8.66 -0.12
C SER A 161 -8.88 -7.50 -0.24
N SER A 162 -8.33 -6.98 0.86
CA SER A 162 -7.27 -5.98 0.81
C SER A 162 -6.31 -6.02 1.99
N TYR A 163 -5.15 -5.41 1.81
CA TYR A 163 -4.08 -5.36 2.80
C TYR A 163 -3.27 -4.06 2.72
N ARG A 164 -2.63 -3.71 3.83
CA ARG A 164 -1.73 -2.56 3.96
C ARG A 164 -0.69 -2.89 5.01
N CYS A 165 0.55 -2.55 4.73
CA CYS A 165 1.64 -2.75 5.67
C CYS A 165 2.33 -1.42 5.97
N ASN A 166 2.84 -1.27 7.18
CA ASN A 166 3.64 -0.12 7.62
C ASN A 166 4.97 -0.61 8.18
#